data_AF-A0A259CNB7-F1
#
_entry.id   AF-A0A259CNB7-F1
#
_cell.length_a   1.000
_cell.length_b   1.000
_cell.length_c   1.000
_cell.angle_alpha   90.00
_cell.angle_beta   90.00
_cell.angle_gamma   90.00
#
_symmetry.space_group_name_H-M   'P 1'
#
loop_
_entity.id
_entity.type
_entity.pdbx_description
1 polymer ?
#
loop_
_entity_poly.entity_id
_entity_poly.type
_entity_poly.pdbx_seq_one_letter_code
_entity_poly.pdbx_strand_id
1 'polypeptide(L)' 'MGKLDEVKEHIGALKTYLTIIVAIVLASGAGVAKLYDDNNVALLFWLGIAVILIAIAVFILISKAMHNNIKKLKDL' A
#
# COMPACT_ATOMS: atom_id res chain seq x y z
N MET A 1 22.06 8.20 17.43
CA MET A 1 20.70 7.73 17.78
C MET A 1 20.81 6.30 18.25
N GLY A 2 20.10 5.92 19.30
CA GLY A 2 20.12 4.52 19.77
C GLY A 2 19.44 3.61 18.74
N LYS A 3 19.79 2.32 18.72
CA LYS A 3 19.17 1.32 17.82
C LYS A 3 17.63 1.33 17.87
N LEU A 4 17.05 1.70 19.01
CA LEU A 4 15.61 1.82 19.21
C LEU A 4 14.98 2.95 18.38
N ASP A 5 15.64 4.11 18.28
CA ASP A 5 15.12 5.27 17.55
C ASP A 5 15.14 5.03 16.04
N GLU A 6 16.20 4.38 15.54
CA GLU A 6 16.34 4.03 14.13
C GLU A 6 15.21 3.09 13.66
N VAL A 7 14.87 2.06 14.45
CA VAL A 7 13.78 1.14 14.09
C VAL A 7 12.41 1.82 14.17
N LYS A 8 12.21 2.74 15.12
CA LYS A 8 10.97 3.53 15.21
C LYS A 8 10.80 4.45 14.00
N GLU A 9 11.86 5.11 13.56
CA GLU A 9 11.83 5.94 12.35
C GLU A 9 11.50 5.11 11.11
N HIS A 10 12.12 3.93 10.97
CA HIS A 10 11.85 3.01 9.88
C HIS A 10 10.38 2.53 9.85
N ILE A 11 9.79 2.22 11.01
CA ILE A 11 8.35 1.88 11.11
C ILE A 11 7.48 3.08 10.71
N GLY A 12 7.87 4.29 11.12
CA GLY A 12 7.20 5.52 10.70
C GLY A 12 7.17 5.68 9.18
N ALA A 13 8.30 5.46 8.51
CA ALA A 13 8.38 5.48 7.05
C ALA A 13 7.50 4.41 6.39
N LEU A 14 7.55 3.16 6.89
CA LEU A 14 6.70 2.06 6.39
C LEU A 14 5.21 2.38 6.53
N LYS A 15 4.79 2.98 7.64
CA LYS A 15 3.40 3.43 7.85
C LYS A 15 2.99 4.48 6.80
N THR A 16 3.87 5.43 6.50
CA THR A 16 3.61 6.43 5.45
C THR A 16 3.43 5.77 4.08
N TYR A 17 4.26 4.79 3.72
CA TYR A 17 4.10 4.05 2.47
C TYR A 17 2.77 3.28 2.40
N LEU A 18 2.34 2.66 3.50
CA LEU A 18 1.03 1.99 3.55
C LEU A 18 -0.12 2.98 3.30
N THR A 19 -0.07 4.18 3.90
CA THR A 19 -1.08 5.23 3.67
C THR A 19 -1.13 5.68 2.20
N ILE A 20 0.03 5.85 1.57
CA ILE A 20 0.11 6.20 0.14
C ILE A 20 -0.51 5.10 -0.73
N ILE A 21 -0.25 3.83 -0.42
CA ILE A 21 -0.83 2.71 -1.16
C ILE A 21 -2.36 2.69 -1.02
N VAL A 22 -2.89 2.94 0.17
CA VAL A 22 -4.35 3.05 0.37
C VAL A 22 -4.92 4.18 -0.47
N ALA A 23 -4.27 5.34 -0.53
CA ALA A 23 -4.71 6.45 -1.38
C ALA A 23 -4.73 6.08 -2.87
N ILE A 24 -3.72 5.33 -3.35
CA ILE A 24 -3.67 4.84 -4.74
C ILE A 24 -4.82 3.87 -5.01
N VAL A 25 -5.11 2.95 -4.09
CA VAL A 25 -6.22 1.99 -4.22
C VAL A 25 -7.56 2.73 -4.30
N LEU A 26 -7.79 3.71 -3.43
CA LEU A 26 -9.01 4.50 -3.43
C LEU A 26 -9.17 5.33 -4.71
N ALA A 27 -8.13 6.03 -5.14
CA ALA A 27 -8.15 6.84 -6.36
C ALA A 27 -8.38 5.97 -7.60
N SER A 28 -7.68 4.84 -7.70
CA SER A 28 -7.84 3.88 -8.79
C SER A 28 -9.23 3.25 -8.77
N GLY A 29 -9.73 2.89 -7.59
CA GLY A 29 -11.08 2.33 -7.41
C GLY A 29 -12.17 3.30 -7.86
N ALA A 30 -12.06 4.58 -7.51
CA ALA A 30 -12.97 5.61 -7.99
C ALA A 30 -12.93 5.76 -9.52
N GLY A 31 -11.73 5.74 -10.12
CA GLY A 31 -11.57 5.80 -11.57
C GLY A 31 -12.18 4.60 -12.30
N VAL A 32 -11.94 3.38 -11.78
CA VAL A 32 -12.52 2.14 -12.31
C VAL A 32 -14.05 2.12 -12.18
N ALA A 33 -14.58 2.57 -11.03
CA ALA A 33 -16.02 2.67 -10.81
C ALA A 33 -16.68 3.65 -11.80
N LYS A 34 -16.04 4.79 -12.07
CA LYS A 34 -16.52 5.75 -13.07
C LYS A 34 -16.54 5.15 -14.48
N LEU A 35 -15.46 4.47 -14.87
CA LEU A 35 -15.38 3.81 -16.18
C LEU A 35 -16.47 2.74 -16.35
N TYR A 36 -16.84 2.05 -15.27
CA TYR A 36 -17.94 1.09 -15.28
C TYR A 36 -19.30 1.77 -15.47
N ASP A 37 -19.56 2.87 -14.75
CA ASP A 37 -20.80 3.64 -14.86
C ASP A 37 -20.97 4.22 -16.27
N ASP A 38 -19.87 4.69 -16.87
CA ASP A 38 -19.81 5.16 -18.26
C ASP A 38 -19.93 4.02 -19.31
N ASN A 39 -20.16 2.76 -18.89
CA ASN A 39 -20.16 1.55 -19.72
C ASN A 39 -18.87 1.37 -20.55
N ASN A 40 -17.76 1.96 -20.11
CA ASN A 40 -16.47 1.95 -20.79
C ASN A 40 -15.56 0.85 -20.21
N VAL A 41 -15.90 -0.41 -20.51
CA VAL A 41 -15.14 -1.59 -20.10
C VAL A 41 -14.03 -1.90 -21.12
N ALA A 42 -13.20 -0.90 -21.39
CA ALA A 42 -12.08 -1.00 -22.31
C ALA A 42 -10.74 -1.26 -21.58
N LEU A 43 -9.63 -1.10 -22.30
CA LEU A 43 -8.28 -1.38 -21.81
C LEU A 43 -7.95 -0.61 -20.51
N LEU A 44 -8.37 0.65 -20.39
CA LEU A 44 -8.15 1.49 -19.20
C LEU A 44 -8.81 0.92 -17.93
N PHE A 45 -10.00 0.35 -18.06
CA PHE A 45 -10.73 -0.26 -16.93
C PHE A 45 -9.94 -1.46 -16.36
N TRP A 46 -9.52 -2.36 -17.24
CA TRP A 46 -8.72 -3.53 -16.85
C TRP A 46 -7.33 -3.15 -16.31
N LEU A 47 -6.71 -2.11 -16.87
CA LEU A 47 -5.44 -1.58 -16.38
C LEU A 47 -5.59 -1.01 -14.96
N GLY A 48 -6.70 -0.31 -14.69
CA GLY A 48 -7.03 0.16 -13.34
C GLY A 48 -7.20 -0.99 -12.34
N ILE A 49 -7.90 -2.06 -12.72
CA ILE A 49 -8.01 -3.27 -11.89
C ILE A 49 -6.64 -3.91 -11.64
N ALA A 50 -5.80 -4.04 -12.67
CA ALA A 50 -4.47 -4.61 -12.54
C ALA A 50 -3.60 -3.77 -11.57
N VAL A 51 -3.66 -2.44 -11.65
CA VAL A 51 -2.97 -1.53 -10.71
C VAL A 51 -3.46 -1.75 -9.28
N ILE A 52 -4.77 -1.90 -9.05
CA ILE A 52 -5.31 -2.19 -7.72
C ILE A 52 -4.75 -3.51 -7.17
N LEU A 53 -4.72 -4.57 -7.99
CA LEU A 53 -4.17 -5.87 -7.57
C LEU A 53 -2.68 -5.78 -7.22
N ILE A 54 -1.90 -5.07 -8.03
CA ILE A 54 -0.47 -4.83 -7.77
C ILE A 54 -0.30 -4.03 -6.47
N ALA A 55 -1.08 -2.97 -6.27
CA ALA A 55 -1.03 -2.15 -5.07
C ALA A 55 -1.33 -2.97 -3.80
N ILE A 56 -2.30 -3.88 -3.85
CA ILE A 56 -2.60 -4.82 -2.75
C ILE A 56 -1.42 -5.76 -2.49
N ALA A 57 -0.80 -6.31 -3.53
CA ALA A 57 0.37 -7.17 -3.36
C ALA A 57 1.54 -6.42 -2.68
N VAL A 58 1.82 -5.19 -3.11
CA VAL A 58 2.83 -4.32 -2.49
C VAL A 58 2.47 -4.00 -1.04
N PHE A 59 1.20 -3.71 -0.75
CA PHE A 59 0.72 -3.47 0.62
C PHE A 59 1.04 -4.64 1.54
N ILE A 60 0.78 -5.88 1.10
CA ILE A 60 1.08 -7.10 1.87
C ILE A 60 2.58 -7.22 2.15
N LEU A 61 3.44 -6.93 1.18
CA LEU A 61 4.90 -6.99 1.35
C LEU A 61 5.39 -5.97 2.37
N ILE A 62 4.95 -4.71 2.26
CA ILE A 62 5.33 -3.63 3.19
C ILE A 62 4.79 -3.91 4.59
N SER A 63 3.54 -4.38 4.70
CA SER A 63 2.94 -4.75 5.98
C SER A 63 3.72 -5.88 6.67
N LYS A 64 4.15 -6.90 5.91
CA LYS A 64 5.01 -7.97 6.42
C LYS A 64 6.37 -7.44 6.90
N ALA A 65 6.99 -6.52 6.16
CA ALA A 65 8.23 -5.86 6.57
C ALA A 65 8.04 -5.06 7.86
N MET A 66 6.95 -4.30 7.99
CA MET A 66 6.62 -3.54 9.19
C MET A 66 6.44 -4.45 10.40
N HIS A 67 5.70 -5.56 10.25
CA HIS A 67 5.48 -6.51 11.34
C HIS A 67 6.79 -7.18 11.79
N ASN A 68 7.69 -7.50 10.87
CA ASN A 68 9.03 -8.01 11.21
C ASN A 68 9.87 -6.99 11.96
N ASN A 69 9.83 -5.71 11.59
CA ASN A 69 10.53 -4.63 12.31
C ASN A 69 9.97 -4.43 13.73
N ILE A 70 8.65 -4.53 13.90
CA ILE A 70 8.01 -4.47 15.22
C ILE A 70 8.41 -5.68 16.09
N LYS A 71 8.53 -6.89 15.51
CA LYS A 71 9.02 -8.06 16.25
C LYS A 71 10.46 -7.88 16.73
N LYS A 72 11.35 -7.36 15.88
CA LYS A 72 12.73 -7.04 16.27
C LYS A 72 12.80 -6.07 17.45
N LEU A 73 11.87 -5.12 17.54
CA LEU A 73 11.75 -4.21 18.69
C LEU A 73 11.31 -4.89 19.98
N LYS A 74 10.51 -5.97 19.90
CA LYS A 74 10.08 -6.75 21.07
C LYS A 74 11.16 -7.68 21.61
N ASP A 75 12.08 -8.11 20.75
CA ASP A 75 13.21 -8.99 21.09
C ASP A 75 14.47 -8.21 21.53
N LEU A 76 14.43 -6.87 21.50
CA LEU A 76 15.46 -5.93 21.96
C LEU A 76 15.13 -5.39 23.36
#